data_AF-A0A2H1V5G9-F1
#
_entry.id   AF-A0A2H1V5G9-F1
#
_cell.length_a   1.000
_cell.length_b   1.000
_cell.length_c   1.000
_cell.angle_alpha   90.00
_cell.angle_beta   90.00
_cell.angle_gamma   90.00
#
_symmetry.space_group_name_H-M   'P 1'
#
loop_
_entity.id
_entity.type
_entity.pdbx_description
1 polymer ?
#
loop_
_entity_poly.entity_id
_entity_poly.type
_entity_poly.pdbx_seq_one_letter_code
_entity_poly.pdbx_strand_id
1 'polypeptide(L)'
;MWKKLKDFYNKTHTDFSKGYVDPYEFHKTFYQILVNFKVADLSNENPPSYFNQNTIIFMTGFIAKVLCVISFYHGLMTFNLRLATEAGTYTIVMAYALLISSCTRKNVPQYHNFLRAMKDDFHFICTSGEKYRTQYFRNQLLTWKICIFACIFTASIAVGMVSFAFLSLLYFLATYKEEIGGSRPLLFPFWLPNVDFGETPVYEIAFMFSNICALLYAYNYI
;
A
#
# COMPACT_ATOMS: atom_id res chain seq x y z
N MET A 1 11.82 -17.65 -17.64
CA MET A 1 11.31 -16.73 -16.60
C MET A 1 11.29 -17.36 -15.20
N TRP A 2 10.73 -18.56 -15.03
CA TRP A 2 10.64 -19.24 -13.73
C TRP A 2 11.98 -19.37 -12.97
N LYS A 3 13.08 -19.74 -13.66
CA LYS A 3 14.42 -19.82 -13.05
C LYS A 3 14.88 -18.48 -12.47
N LYS A 4 14.75 -17.38 -13.24
CA LYS A 4 15.10 -16.02 -12.76
C LYS A 4 14.30 -15.60 -11.53
N LEU A 5 13.02 -15.95 -11.49
CA LEU A 5 12.12 -15.62 -10.38
C LEU A 5 12.47 -16.44 -9.12
N LYS A 6 12.77 -17.72 -9.30
CA LYS A 6 13.27 -18.61 -8.24
C LYS A 6 14.63 -18.13 -7.71
N ASP A 7 15.51 -17.67 -8.59
CA ASP A 7 16.84 -17.16 -8.23
C ASP A 7 16.74 -15.83 -7.46
N PHE A 8 15.86 -14.93 -7.88
CA PHE A 8 15.58 -13.68 -7.15
C PHE A 8 15.00 -13.96 -5.75
N TYR A 9 14.02 -14.86 -5.64
CA TYR A 9 13.36 -15.19 -4.37
C TYR A 9 14.28 -15.90 -3.39
N ASN A 10 15.15 -16.79 -3.88
CA ASN A 10 16.06 -17.57 -3.04
C ASN A 10 17.46 -16.96 -2.92
N LYS A 11 17.78 -15.91 -3.70
CA LYS A 11 19.11 -15.30 -3.79
C LYS A 11 20.22 -16.33 -4.02
N THR A 12 19.98 -17.26 -4.96
CA THR A 12 20.84 -18.44 -5.21
C THR A 12 22.26 -18.11 -5.69
N HIS A 13 22.48 -16.90 -6.21
CA HIS A 13 23.78 -16.43 -6.69
C HIS A 13 24.65 -15.80 -5.60
N THR A 14 24.11 -15.58 -4.39
CA THR A 14 24.85 -14.99 -3.28
C THR A 14 25.39 -16.10 -2.40
N ASP A 15 26.70 -16.35 -2.46
CA ASP A 15 27.35 -17.25 -1.50
C ASP A 15 27.39 -16.57 -0.13
N PHE A 16 26.43 -16.91 0.73
CA PHE A 16 26.34 -16.38 2.08
C PHE A 16 27.49 -16.83 2.98
N SER A 17 28.38 -17.73 2.54
CA SER A 17 29.51 -18.21 3.34
C SER A 17 30.77 -17.34 3.20
N LYS A 18 30.89 -16.49 2.17
CA LYS A 18 32.12 -15.72 1.88
C LYS A 18 31.84 -14.28 1.44
N GLY A 19 32.82 -13.41 1.66
CA GLY A 19 32.82 -12.02 1.19
C GLY A 19 31.94 -11.06 2.01
N TYR A 20 31.94 -9.78 1.65
CA TYR A 20 31.02 -8.80 2.22
C TYR A 20 29.68 -8.84 1.48
N VAL A 21 28.58 -8.90 2.22
CA VAL A 21 27.22 -8.80 1.66
C VAL A 21 26.70 -7.41 1.99
N ASP A 22 26.35 -6.63 0.98
CA ASP A 22 25.76 -5.31 1.17
C ASP A 22 24.29 -5.45 1.62
N PRO A 23 23.90 -4.89 2.78
CA PRO A 23 22.50 -4.88 3.22
C PRO A 23 21.54 -4.22 2.22
N TYR A 24 21.98 -3.21 1.48
CA TYR A 24 21.15 -2.52 0.49
C TYR A 24 20.78 -3.44 -0.67
N GLU A 25 21.74 -4.17 -1.22
CA GLU A 25 21.47 -5.16 -2.27
C GLU A 25 20.72 -6.39 -1.73
N PHE A 26 20.95 -6.75 -0.46
CA PHE A 26 20.20 -7.83 0.18
C PHE A 26 18.71 -7.47 0.33
N HIS A 27 18.39 -6.26 0.78
CA HIS A 27 17.01 -5.81 1.03
C HIS A 27 16.53 -4.75 0.04
N LYS A 28 16.91 -4.90 -1.23
CA LYS A 28 16.67 -3.90 -2.29
C LYS A 28 15.22 -3.39 -2.39
N THR A 29 14.24 -4.28 -2.35
CA THR A 29 12.81 -3.90 -2.40
C THR A 29 12.43 -3.00 -1.22
N PHE A 30 12.83 -3.38 0.00
CA PHE A 30 12.57 -2.58 1.20
C PHE A 30 13.25 -1.21 1.12
N TYR A 31 14.49 -1.16 0.64
CA TYR A 31 15.21 0.09 0.47
C TYR A 31 14.55 1.01 -0.57
N GLN A 32 14.11 0.47 -1.71
CA GLN A 32 13.39 1.21 -2.74
C GLN A 32 12.09 1.81 -2.21
N ILE A 33 11.35 1.07 -1.38
CA ILE A 33 10.15 1.57 -0.69
C ILE A 33 10.52 2.75 0.21
N LEU A 34 11.52 2.60 1.08
CA LEU A 34 11.97 3.69 1.96
C LEU A 34 12.45 4.93 1.20
N VAL A 35 13.09 4.76 0.04
CA VAL A 35 13.47 5.88 -0.84
C VAL A 35 12.22 6.59 -1.36
N ASN A 36 11.23 5.86 -1.85
CA ASN A 36 9.98 6.44 -2.35
C ASN A 36 9.23 7.25 -1.27
N PHE A 37 9.23 6.77 -0.02
CA PHE A 37 8.66 7.49 1.13
C PHE A 37 9.54 8.64 1.64
N LYS A 38 10.66 8.95 0.97
CA LYS A 38 11.65 9.95 1.38
C LYS A 38 12.18 9.70 2.80
N VAL A 39 12.34 8.43 3.15
CA VAL A 39 12.94 7.99 4.42
C VAL A 39 14.44 7.76 4.23
N ALA A 40 14.87 7.08 3.17
CA ALA A 40 16.27 6.65 3.02
C ALA A 40 17.17 7.56 2.16
N ASP A 41 16.60 8.48 1.38
CA ASP A 41 17.33 9.22 0.32
C ASP A 41 17.84 10.61 0.80
N LEU A 42 18.69 10.64 1.83
CA LEU A 42 19.27 11.89 2.36
C LEU A 42 20.62 12.29 1.72
N SER A 43 21.26 11.42 0.95
CA SER A 43 22.58 11.67 0.34
C SER A 43 22.52 12.02 -1.15
N ASN A 44 21.34 12.06 -1.74
CA ASN A 44 21.17 12.38 -3.15
C ASN A 44 21.13 13.91 -3.30
N GLU A 45 22.18 14.49 -3.88
CA GLU A 45 22.31 15.95 -4.08
C GLU A 45 21.19 16.52 -4.97
N ASN A 46 20.59 15.68 -5.82
CA ASN A 46 19.44 16.01 -6.64
C ASN A 46 18.29 15.04 -6.34
N PRO A 47 17.60 15.16 -5.19
CA PRO A 47 16.47 14.31 -4.90
C PRO A 47 15.43 14.57 -6.00
N PRO A 48 14.94 13.53 -6.70
CA PRO A 48 14.03 13.74 -7.79
C PRO A 48 12.82 14.51 -7.27
N SER A 49 12.48 15.61 -7.95
CA SER A 49 11.35 16.50 -7.67
C SER A 49 10.03 15.81 -7.99
N TYR A 50 9.82 14.62 -7.43
CA TYR A 50 8.49 14.04 -7.33
C TYR A 50 7.71 14.92 -6.36
N PHE A 51 6.76 15.66 -6.93
CA PHE A 51 5.62 16.23 -6.22
C PHE A 51 5.27 15.33 -5.04
N ASN A 52 5.26 15.87 -3.82
CA ASN A 52 5.38 15.09 -2.58
C ASN A 52 4.38 13.92 -2.57
N GLN A 53 4.81 12.74 -2.99
CA GLN A 53 3.93 11.59 -3.22
C GLN A 53 3.22 11.20 -1.92
N ASN A 54 3.93 11.33 -0.79
CA ASN A 54 3.36 11.18 0.54
C ASN A 54 2.24 12.20 0.81
N THR A 55 2.37 13.44 0.33
CA THR A 55 1.28 14.43 0.40
C THR A 55 0.10 14.03 -0.46
N ILE A 56 0.32 13.51 -1.68
CA ILE A 56 -0.79 13.02 -2.52
C ILE A 56 -1.52 11.88 -1.78
N ILE A 57 -0.80 10.86 -1.33
CA ILE A 57 -1.35 9.70 -0.61
C ILE A 57 -2.12 10.16 0.64
N PHE A 58 -1.55 11.09 1.40
CA PHE A 58 -2.18 11.64 2.59
C PHE A 58 -3.46 12.42 2.25
N MET A 59 -3.41 13.30 1.26
CA MET A 59 -4.57 14.11 0.85
C MET A 59 -5.69 13.23 0.29
N THR A 60 -5.39 12.26 -0.57
CA THR A 60 -6.39 11.33 -1.11
C THR A 60 -7.00 10.48 0.00
N GLY A 61 -6.19 9.94 0.91
CA GLY A 61 -6.66 9.17 2.06
C GLY A 61 -7.50 10.02 3.03
N PHE A 62 -7.14 11.28 3.21
CA PHE A 62 -7.86 12.21 4.08
C PHE A 62 -9.23 12.56 3.51
N ILE A 63 -9.29 12.93 2.22
CA ILE A 63 -10.56 13.22 1.53
C ILE A 63 -11.46 11.99 1.54
N ALA A 64 -10.93 10.81 1.16
CA ALA A 64 -11.70 9.56 1.17
C ALA A 64 -12.23 9.23 2.57
N LYS A 65 -11.41 9.40 3.62
CA LYS A 65 -11.85 9.21 5.00
C LYS A 65 -12.99 10.15 5.36
N VAL A 66 -12.89 11.44 5.07
CA VAL A 66 -13.94 12.43 5.38
C VAL A 66 -15.25 12.04 4.70
N LEU A 67 -15.21 11.69 3.42
CA LEU A 67 -16.39 11.23 2.69
C LEU A 67 -16.99 9.95 3.31
N CYS A 68 -16.17 8.95 3.64
CA CYS A 68 -16.63 7.72 4.29
C CYS A 68 -17.23 7.98 5.68
N VAL A 69 -16.69 8.93 6.45
CA VAL A 69 -17.25 9.31 7.77
C VAL A 69 -18.62 9.96 7.61
N ILE A 70 -18.79 10.83 6.61
CA ILE A 70 -20.09 11.45 6.31
C ILE A 70 -21.10 10.37 5.90
N SER A 71 -20.73 9.46 4.98
CA SER A 71 -21.55 8.31 4.60
C SER A 71 -21.92 7.42 5.77
N PHE A 72 -20.95 7.12 6.63
CA PHE A 72 -21.15 6.29 7.81
C PHE A 72 -22.14 6.92 8.76
N TYR A 73 -21.96 8.21 9.08
CA TYR A 73 -22.87 8.96 9.93
C TYR A 73 -24.28 9.00 9.34
N HIS A 74 -24.40 9.25 8.03
CA HIS A 74 -25.70 9.21 7.35
C HIS A 74 -26.36 7.83 7.47
N GLY A 75 -25.62 6.75 7.19
CA GLY A 75 -26.11 5.38 7.32
C GLY A 75 -26.60 5.04 8.74
N LEU A 76 -25.95 5.56 9.77
CA LEU A 76 -26.42 5.45 11.16
C LEU A 76 -27.73 6.23 11.37
N MET A 77 -27.79 7.47 10.91
CA MET A 77 -28.97 8.34 11.10
C MET A 77 -30.21 7.84 10.36
N THR A 78 -30.04 7.21 9.19
CA THR A 78 -31.14 6.64 8.40
C THR A 78 -31.40 5.16 8.71
N PHE A 79 -30.69 4.57 9.69
CA PHE A 79 -30.72 3.13 9.98
C PHE A 79 -30.47 2.24 8.75
N ASN A 80 -29.69 2.73 7.76
CA ASN A 80 -29.28 1.93 6.62
C ASN A 80 -28.05 1.10 7.00
N LEU A 81 -28.32 -0.11 7.49
CA LEU A 81 -27.28 -1.01 8.01
C LEU A 81 -26.19 -1.30 6.98
N ARG A 82 -26.56 -1.47 5.70
CA ARG A 82 -25.60 -1.74 4.63
C ARG A 82 -24.64 -0.57 4.42
N LEU A 83 -25.19 0.65 4.30
CA LEU A 83 -24.36 1.84 4.14
C LEU A 83 -23.46 2.06 5.37
N ALA A 84 -24.00 1.88 6.58
CA ALA A 84 -23.25 2.05 7.81
C ALA A 84 -22.08 1.04 7.93
N THR A 85 -22.30 -0.24 7.63
CA THR A 85 -21.23 -1.25 7.75
C THR A 85 -20.17 -1.08 6.66
N GLU A 86 -20.56 -0.86 5.40
CA GLU A 86 -19.62 -0.67 4.30
C GLU A 86 -18.80 0.62 4.49
N ALA A 87 -19.45 1.78 4.69
CA ALA A 87 -18.77 3.05 4.92
C ALA A 87 -17.94 3.07 6.21
N GLY A 88 -18.43 2.43 7.28
CA GLY A 88 -17.71 2.27 8.53
C GLY A 88 -16.42 1.46 8.36
N THR A 89 -16.48 0.35 7.62
CA THR A 89 -15.29 -0.47 7.31
C THR A 89 -14.26 0.35 6.54
N TYR A 90 -14.66 1.05 5.47
CA TYR A 90 -13.74 1.90 4.71
C TYR A 90 -13.21 3.09 5.51
N THR A 91 -13.97 3.63 6.46
CA THR A 91 -13.50 4.66 7.39
C THR A 91 -12.32 4.15 8.23
N ILE A 92 -12.42 2.94 8.77
CA ILE A 92 -11.35 2.31 9.55
C ILE A 92 -10.12 2.07 8.68
N VAL A 93 -10.30 1.51 7.48
CA VAL A 93 -9.20 1.23 6.54
C VAL A 93 -8.47 2.52 6.14
N MET A 94 -9.20 3.59 5.80
CA MET A 94 -8.58 4.88 5.47
C MET A 94 -7.92 5.54 6.68
N ALA A 95 -8.44 5.33 7.90
CA ALA A 95 -7.77 5.79 9.12
C ALA A 95 -6.41 5.11 9.33
N TYR A 96 -6.31 3.80 9.08
CA TYR A 96 -5.03 3.08 9.09
C TYR A 96 -4.06 3.61 8.05
N ALA A 97 -4.54 3.93 6.84
CA ALA A 97 -3.71 4.54 5.80
C ALA A 97 -3.04 5.84 6.26
N LEU A 98 -3.83 6.74 6.87
CA LEU A 98 -3.33 8.00 7.42
C LEU A 98 -2.40 7.79 8.61
N LEU A 99 -2.68 6.79 9.45
CA LEU A 99 -1.82 6.43 10.57
C LEU A 99 -0.45 5.97 10.09
N ILE A 100 -0.38 5.05 9.12
CA ILE A 100 0.87 4.58 8.52
C ILE A 100 1.67 5.75 7.96
N SER A 101 1.04 6.57 7.12
CA SER A 101 1.70 7.74 6.51
C SER A 101 2.24 8.72 7.57
N SER A 102 1.46 8.98 8.62
CA SER A 102 1.85 9.85 9.73
C SER A 102 3.01 9.25 10.54
N CYS A 103 2.96 7.95 10.85
CA CYS A 103 3.99 7.24 11.59
C CYS A 103 5.31 7.19 10.82
N THR A 104 5.27 6.92 9.51
CA THR A 104 6.45 6.89 8.65
C THR A 104 7.18 8.24 8.68
N ARG A 105 6.44 9.37 8.67
CA ARG A 105 7.03 10.71 8.74
C ARG A 105 7.52 11.10 10.14
N LYS A 106 6.78 10.75 11.19
CA LYS A 106 7.17 11.08 12.58
C LYS A 106 8.37 10.28 13.06
N ASN A 107 8.51 9.03 12.60
CA ASN A 107 9.54 8.11 13.05
C ASN A 107 10.75 7.99 12.11
N VAL A 108 10.95 8.95 11.20
CA VAL A 108 12.11 8.96 10.27
C VAL A 108 13.45 8.76 10.99
N PRO A 109 13.75 9.42 12.13
CA PRO A 109 15.02 9.19 12.84
C PRO A 109 15.21 7.73 13.27
N GLN A 110 14.14 7.06 13.68
CA GLN A 110 14.15 5.66 14.08
C GLN A 110 14.43 4.75 12.89
N TYR A 111 13.88 5.04 11.71
CA TYR A 111 14.23 4.33 10.48
C TYR A 111 15.71 4.52 10.10
N HIS A 112 16.28 5.73 10.25
CA HIS A 112 17.72 5.93 10.02
C HIS A 112 18.60 5.17 11.00
N ASN A 113 18.22 5.14 12.29
CA ASN A 113 18.92 4.35 13.29
C ASN A 113 18.86 2.86 12.95
N PHE A 114 17.70 2.37 12.50
CA PHE A 114 17.53 0.98 12.06
C PHE A 114 18.41 0.64 10.85
N LEU A 115 18.47 1.52 9.84
CA LEU A 115 19.34 1.31 8.67
C LEU A 115 20.83 1.30 9.04
N ARG A 116 21.24 2.18 9.96
CA ARG A 116 22.62 2.18 10.49
C ARG A 116 22.93 0.90 11.25
N ALA A 117 22.08 0.51 12.19
CA ALA A 117 22.25 -0.74 12.95
C ALA A 117 22.31 -1.98 12.03
N MET A 118 21.46 -2.03 11.00
CA MET A 118 21.50 -3.11 10.01
C MET A 118 22.83 -3.16 9.25
N LYS A 119 23.36 -1.99 8.87
CA LYS A 119 24.67 -1.92 8.19
C LYS A 119 25.80 -2.41 9.10
N ASP A 120 25.78 -2.00 10.37
CA ASP A 120 26.78 -2.39 11.36
C ASP A 120 26.71 -3.91 11.64
N ASP A 121 25.50 -4.48 11.77
CA ASP A 121 25.28 -5.92 11.94
C ASP A 121 25.79 -6.72 10.74
N PHE A 122 25.47 -6.29 9.52
CA PHE A 122 25.95 -6.94 8.29
C PHE A 122 27.48 -6.89 8.20
N HIS A 123 28.09 -5.76 8.57
CA HIS A 123 29.54 -5.62 8.62
C HIS A 123 30.16 -6.59 9.63
N PHE A 124 29.67 -6.58 10.88
CA PHE A 124 30.14 -7.45 11.95
C PHE A 124 30.05 -8.93 11.59
N ILE A 125 28.90 -9.37 11.06
CA ILE A 125 28.69 -10.76 10.65
C ILE A 125 29.61 -11.16 9.51
N CYS A 126 29.93 -10.23 8.60
CA CYS A 126 30.81 -10.51 7.48
C CYS A 126 32.30 -10.55 7.84
N THR A 127 32.74 -9.84 8.88
CA THR A 127 34.16 -9.73 9.25
C THR A 127 34.56 -10.61 10.43
N SER A 128 33.79 -10.59 11.51
CA SER A 128 34.18 -11.15 12.82
C SER A 128 33.20 -12.21 13.34
N GLY A 129 31.98 -12.22 12.80
CA GLY A 129 30.89 -13.12 13.20
C GLY A 129 30.74 -14.39 12.36
N GLU A 130 31.82 -14.92 11.77
CA GLU A 130 31.76 -16.05 10.82
C GLU A 130 30.96 -17.25 11.35
N LYS A 131 31.10 -17.56 12.65
CA LYS A 131 30.36 -18.62 13.34
C LYS A 131 28.83 -18.47 13.25
N TYR A 132 28.32 -17.23 13.21
CA TYR A 132 26.88 -16.93 13.20
C TYR A 132 26.36 -16.59 11.81
N ARG A 133 27.26 -16.47 10.83
CA ARG A 133 26.97 -15.95 9.49
C ARG A 133 25.86 -16.70 8.77
N THR A 134 25.95 -18.01 8.70
CA THR A 134 24.95 -18.85 8.03
C THR A 134 23.57 -18.70 8.65
N GLN A 135 23.49 -18.70 9.99
CA GLN A 135 22.23 -18.58 10.70
C GLN A 135 21.63 -17.17 10.55
N TYR A 136 22.46 -16.14 10.63
CA TYR A 136 22.05 -14.75 10.42
C TYR A 136 21.47 -14.54 9.02
N PHE A 137 22.19 -14.94 7.96
CA PHE A 137 21.72 -14.77 6.58
C PHE A 137 20.52 -15.64 6.25
N ARG A 138 20.39 -16.83 6.86
CA ARG A 138 19.17 -17.65 6.76
C ARG A 138 17.95 -16.91 7.30
N ASN A 139 18.08 -16.26 8.44
CA ASN A 139 16.99 -15.46 9.03
C ASN A 139 16.70 -14.21 8.20
N GLN A 140 17.73 -13.49 7.74
CA GLN A 140 17.56 -12.33 6.86
C GLN A 140 16.87 -12.72 5.54
N LEU A 141 17.21 -13.89 4.99
CA LEU A 141 16.56 -14.41 3.77
C LEU A 141 15.08 -14.73 4.02
N LEU A 142 14.74 -15.25 5.20
CA LEU A 142 13.35 -15.47 5.58
C LEU A 142 12.59 -14.14 5.70
N THR A 143 13.17 -13.13 6.35
CA THR A 143 12.60 -11.77 6.40
C THR A 143 12.38 -11.18 5.01
N TRP A 144 13.36 -11.33 4.12
CA TRP A 144 13.24 -10.91 2.71
C TRP A 144 12.05 -11.59 2.01
N LYS A 145 11.92 -12.91 2.15
CA LYS A 145 10.83 -13.69 1.55
C LYS A 145 9.46 -13.25 2.07
N ILE A 146 9.34 -13.01 3.37
CA ILE A 146 8.11 -12.49 3.99
C ILE A 146 7.79 -11.10 3.44
N CYS A 147 8.78 -10.22 3.30
CA CYS A 147 8.59 -8.89 2.73
C CYS A 147 8.05 -8.95 1.29
N ILE A 148 8.65 -9.79 0.43
CA ILE A 148 8.16 -9.98 -0.94
C ILE A 148 6.74 -10.54 -0.95
N PHE A 149 6.43 -11.52 -0.10
CA PHE A 149 5.09 -12.08 0.01
C PHE A 149 4.07 -11.03 0.45
N ALA A 150 4.41 -10.21 1.45
CA ALA A 150 3.56 -9.11 1.92
C ALA A 150 3.29 -8.07 0.81
N CYS A 151 4.32 -7.73 0.02
CA CYS A 151 4.17 -6.83 -1.13
C CYS A 151 3.20 -7.40 -2.17
N ILE A 152 3.37 -8.67 -2.55
CA ILE A 152 2.51 -9.35 -3.53
C ILE A 152 1.08 -9.45 -3.01
N PHE A 153 0.90 -9.85 -1.76
CA PHE A 153 -0.41 -9.99 -1.14
C PHE A 153 -1.16 -8.65 -1.14
N THR A 154 -0.50 -7.58 -0.68
CA THR A 154 -1.08 -6.23 -0.60
C THR A 154 -1.41 -5.69 -2.00
N ALA A 155 -0.52 -5.85 -2.98
CA ALA A 155 -0.78 -5.44 -4.36
C ALA A 155 -1.96 -6.22 -4.98
N SER A 156 -2.07 -7.52 -4.67
CA SER A 156 -3.15 -8.38 -5.17
C SER A 156 -4.52 -7.95 -4.64
N ILE A 157 -4.60 -7.47 -3.39
CA ILE A 157 -5.85 -6.94 -2.82
C ILE A 157 -6.33 -5.71 -3.61
N ALA A 158 -5.45 -4.74 -3.86
CA ALA A 158 -5.85 -3.55 -4.63
C ALA A 158 -6.24 -3.87 -6.06
N VAL A 159 -5.46 -4.71 -6.75
CA VAL A 159 -5.81 -5.17 -8.11
C VAL A 159 -7.15 -5.89 -8.10
N GLY A 160 -7.40 -6.75 -7.10
CA GLY A 160 -8.67 -7.46 -6.94
C GLY A 160 -9.85 -6.51 -6.72
N MET A 161 -9.71 -5.53 -5.84
CA MET A 161 -10.78 -4.53 -5.58
C MET A 161 -11.09 -3.70 -6.81
N VAL A 162 -10.07 -3.20 -7.51
CA VAL A 162 -10.26 -2.42 -8.74
C VAL A 162 -10.90 -3.27 -9.83
N SER A 163 -10.38 -4.48 -10.07
CA SER A 163 -10.95 -5.39 -11.06
C SER A 163 -12.40 -5.74 -10.75
N PHE A 164 -12.72 -5.98 -9.47
CA PHE A 164 -14.10 -6.22 -9.05
C PHE A 164 -15.00 -5.01 -9.34
N ALA A 165 -14.57 -3.79 -9.02
CA ALA A 165 -15.33 -2.58 -9.32
C ALA A 165 -15.62 -2.42 -10.82
N PHE A 166 -14.62 -2.62 -11.69
CA PHE A 166 -14.80 -2.58 -13.13
C PHE A 166 -15.72 -3.70 -13.64
N LEU A 167 -15.54 -4.93 -13.17
CA LEU A 167 -16.39 -6.07 -13.56
C LEU A 167 -17.84 -5.88 -13.10
N SER A 168 -18.06 -5.38 -11.88
CA SER A 168 -19.38 -5.04 -11.37
C SER A 168 -20.05 -3.95 -12.21
N LEU A 169 -19.31 -2.93 -12.64
CA LEU A 169 -19.83 -1.89 -13.52
C LEU A 169 -20.17 -2.45 -14.91
N LEU A 170 -19.29 -3.25 -15.51
CA LEU A 170 -19.56 -3.89 -16.81
C LEU A 170 -20.79 -4.80 -16.73
N TYR A 171 -20.91 -5.58 -15.66
CA TYR A 171 -22.06 -6.43 -15.40
C TYR A 171 -23.34 -5.60 -15.26
N PHE A 172 -23.30 -4.52 -14.48
CA PHE A 172 -24.43 -3.58 -14.35
C PHE A 172 -24.82 -3.04 -15.74
N LEU A 173 -23.90 -2.51 -16.52
CA LEU A 173 -24.19 -1.95 -17.86
C LEU A 173 -24.74 -3.01 -18.84
N ALA A 174 -24.31 -4.26 -18.73
CA ALA A 174 -24.78 -5.35 -19.58
C ALA A 174 -26.17 -5.87 -19.19
N THR A 175 -26.59 -5.71 -17.94
CA THR A 175 -27.81 -6.33 -17.39
C THR A 175 -28.87 -5.34 -16.94
N TYR A 176 -28.53 -4.05 -16.87
CA TYR A 176 -29.41 -3.00 -16.38
C TYR A 176 -30.67 -2.89 -17.25
N LYS A 177 -31.81 -2.88 -16.57
CA LYS A 177 -33.11 -2.56 -17.14
C LYS A 177 -33.70 -1.42 -16.33
N GLU A 178 -34.05 -0.33 -17.00
CA GLU A 178 -34.56 0.89 -16.37
C GLU A 178 -35.79 0.62 -15.48
N GLU A 179 -36.63 -0.33 -15.90
CA GLU A 179 -37.83 -0.79 -15.18
C GLU A 179 -37.55 -1.42 -13.81
N ILE A 180 -36.38 -2.05 -13.61
CA ILE A 180 -36.02 -2.72 -12.35
C ILE A 180 -35.43 -1.70 -11.36
N GLY A 181 -35.02 -0.53 -11.85
CA GLY A 181 -34.26 0.45 -11.07
C GLY A 181 -32.89 -0.08 -10.64
N GLY A 182 -32.16 0.76 -9.91
CA GLY A 182 -30.85 0.41 -9.36
C GLY A 182 -29.80 1.49 -9.59
N SER A 183 -28.81 1.55 -8.69
CA SER A 183 -27.70 2.50 -8.76
C SER A 183 -26.46 1.82 -9.30
N ARG A 184 -25.66 2.56 -10.07
CA ARG A 184 -24.35 2.09 -10.55
C ARG A 184 -23.45 1.74 -9.36
N PRO A 185 -22.68 0.63 -9.42
CA PRO A 185 -21.86 0.19 -8.30
C PRO A 185 -20.66 1.10 -8.07
N LEU A 186 -20.42 1.49 -6.82
CA LEU A 186 -19.22 2.22 -6.40
C LEU A 186 -18.43 1.40 -5.39
N LEU A 187 -17.11 1.46 -5.48
CA LEU A 187 -16.22 0.74 -4.55
C LEU A 187 -16.38 1.27 -3.11
N PHE A 188 -16.43 2.60 -2.97
CA PHE A 188 -16.75 3.25 -1.69
C PHE A 188 -18.16 3.84 -1.76
N PRO A 189 -19.03 3.55 -0.77
CA PRO A 189 -20.40 4.03 -0.78
C PRO A 189 -20.46 5.48 -0.30
N PHE A 190 -20.05 6.41 -1.17
CA PHE A 190 -20.08 7.84 -0.87
C PHE A 190 -21.51 8.37 -0.82
N TRP A 191 -21.74 9.28 0.12
CA TRP A 191 -22.99 10.01 0.27
C TRP A 191 -22.69 11.44 0.73
N LEU A 192 -23.38 12.39 0.10
CA LEU A 192 -23.34 13.81 0.44
C LEU A 192 -24.75 14.37 0.23
N PRO A 193 -25.18 15.36 1.03
CA PRO A 193 -26.47 15.99 0.84
C PRO A 193 -26.54 16.67 -0.53
N ASN A 194 -27.64 16.45 -1.25
CA ASN A 194 -27.91 17.02 -2.58
C ASN A 194 -26.90 16.62 -3.68
N VAL A 195 -26.18 15.51 -3.51
CA VAL A 195 -25.28 14.97 -4.52
C VAL A 195 -25.70 13.55 -4.86
N ASP A 196 -26.08 13.31 -6.11
CA ASP A 196 -26.33 11.96 -6.61
C ASP A 196 -25.03 11.36 -7.17
N PHE A 197 -24.46 10.42 -6.44
CA PHE A 197 -23.26 9.69 -6.86
C PHE A 197 -23.51 8.67 -7.97
N GLY A 198 -24.76 8.41 -8.37
CA GLY A 198 -25.14 7.58 -9.50
C GLY A 198 -25.27 8.33 -10.83
N GLU A 199 -25.35 9.66 -10.80
CA GLU A 199 -25.52 10.51 -11.99
C GLU A 199 -24.19 10.89 -12.64
N THR A 200 -24.20 11.01 -13.97
CA THR A 200 -23.06 11.54 -14.74
C THR A 200 -23.03 13.07 -14.62
N PRO A 201 -21.86 13.73 -14.40
CA PRO A 201 -20.50 13.18 -14.37
C PRO A 201 -19.98 12.79 -12.97
N VAL A 202 -20.81 12.92 -11.92
CA VAL A 202 -20.41 12.71 -10.52
C VAL A 202 -19.98 11.26 -10.29
N TYR A 203 -20.71 10.31 -10.87
CA TYR A 203 -20.41 8.89 -10.80
C TYR A 203 -19.00 8.59 -11.31
N GLU A 204 -18.63 9.09 -12.48
CA GLU A 204 -17.34 8.80 -13.11
C GLU A 204 -16.18 9.37 -12.27
N ILE A 205 -16.38 10.55 -11.68
CA ILE A 205 -15.40 11.18 -10.77
C ILE A 205 -15.25 10.33 -9.49
N ALA A 206 -16.35 9.94 -8.87
CA ALA A 206 -16.34 9.12 -7.64
C ALA A 206 -15.78 7.72 -7.88
N PHE A 207 -16.13 7.10 -9.01
CA PHE A 207 -15.62 5.80 -9.43
C PHE A 207 -14.10 5.87 -9.64
N MET A 208 -13.60 6.83 -10.41
CA MET A 208 -12.15 6.99 -10.61
C MET A 208 -11.42 7.32 -9.31
N PHE A 209 -11.97 8.23 -8.49
CA PHE A 209 -11.37 8.60 -7.21
C PHE A 209 -11.27 7.40 -6.25
N SER A 210 -12.33 6.61 -6.11
CA SER A 210 -12.34 5.43 -5.24
C SER A 210 -11.33 4.36 -5.69
N ASN A 211 -11.21 4.11 -7.00
CA ASN A 211 -10.21 3.19 -7.55
C ASN A 211 -8.77 3.69 -7.34
N ILE A 212 -8.53 4.99 -7.53
CA ILE A 212 -7.22 5.60 -7.23
C ILE A 212 -6.90 5.44 -5.73
N CYS A 213 -7.86 5.68 -4.84
CA CYS A 213 -7.67 5.51 -3.41
C CYS A 213 -7.33 4.05 -3.04
N ALA A 214 -7.97 3.06 -3.67
CA ALA A 214 -7.65 1.65 -3.47
C ALA A 214 -6.21 1.31 -3.87
N LEU A 215 -5.75 1.81 -5.02
CA LEU A 215 -4.38 1.59 -5.50
C LEU A 215 -3.35 2.29 -4.60
N LEU A 216 -3.60 3.55 -4.24
CA LEU A 216 -2.72 4.32 -3.36
C LEU A 216 -2.68 3.75 -1.94
N TYR A 217 -3.78 3.16 -1.45
CA TYR A 217 -3.79 2.46 -0.17
C TYR A 217 -2.82 1.28 -0.17
N ALA A 218 -2.88 0.41 -1.18
CA ALA A 218 -1.97 -0.72 -1.28
C ALA A 218 -0.52 -0.26 -1.42
N TYR A 219 -0.27 0.80 -2.18
CA TYR A 219 1.06 1.39 -2.28
C TYR A 219 1.56 1.94 -0.94
N ASN A 220 0.69 2.55 -0.13
CA ASN A 220 1.03 3.10 1.20
C ASN A 220 1.30 2.01 2.26
N TYR A 221 0.77 0.80 2.06
CA TYR A 221 0.90 -0.31 2.98
C TYR A 221 2.13 -1.19 2.69
N ILE A 222 2.69 -1.08 1.47
CA ILE A 222 3.95 -1.71 1.03
C ILE A 222 5.14 -0.95 1.59
#